data_AF-A0A7Y5ED14-F1
#
_entry.id   AF-A0A7Y5ED14-F1
#
_cell.length_a   1.000
_cell.length_b   1.000
_cell.length_c   1.000
_cell.angle_alpha   90.00
_cell.angle_beta   90.00
_cell.angle_gamma   90.00
#
_symmetry.space_group_name_H-M   'P 1'
#
loop_
_entity.id
_entity.type
_entity.pdbx_description
1 polymer ?
#
loop_
_entity_poly.entity_id
_entity_poly.type
_entity_poly.pdbx_seq_one_letter_code
_entity_poly.pdbx_strand_id
1 'polypeptide(L)'
;MNLHEYQGKQLFAEYGLPVSKGFAVDTPEAAAEACDKIGGNEWVVKAQVHAGGRGKAGGVKLVRSKEDAKAFAAQWLGKRLVTYQTDANGQPVTKILVESCTDIAKELYLGAVVDRSSRRIVFMASTEGGVDIEKVAHETPEKIIKATIDPLVGAQPFQGRELAFQLGLEGKQVAQFAKIFVGLAKLFKEHDLALLEVNPLVIKADGDLHCLDAKINIDANAMYRQPKLKTFHDPSQDDPREAHAASFELNYVALEGNIGCMVNGAGLAMGTMDIVNLHGGKPANFLDVGGGATKERVTEAFKI
;
A
#
# COMPACT_ATOMS: atom_id res chain seq x y z
N MET A 1 -8.50 3.52 -2.37
CA MET A 1 -7.63 3.49 -3.57
C MET A 1 -6.19 3.24 -3.13
N ASN A 2 -5.51 2.24 -3.69
CA ASN A 2 -4.09 1.98 -3.40
C ASN A 2 -3.19 2.85 -4.26
N LEU A 3 -1.98 3.13 -3.77
CA LEU A 3 -0.90 3.73 -4.54
C LEU A 3 0.24 2.73 -4.76
N HIS A 4 0.96 2.90 -5.86
CA HIS A 4 2.25 2.23 -6.06
C HIS A 4 3.33 2.79 -5.11
N GLU A 5 4.37 2.00 -4.81
CA GLU A 5 5.48 2.42 -3.95
C GLU A 5 6.13 3.70 -4.45
N TYR A 6 6.39 3.83 -5.76
CA TYR A 6 7.02 5.04 -6.32
C TYR A 6 6.18 6.31 -6.09
N GLN A 7 4.85 6.19 -6.10
CA GLN A 7 3.92 7.30 -5.83
C GLN A 7 3.90 7.63 -4.34
N GLY A 8 3.90 6.60 -3.48
CA GLY A 8 4.03 6.77 -2.03
C GLY A 8 5.33 7.48 -1.66
N LYS A 9 6.45 7.07 -2.26
CA LYS A 9 7.76 7.74 -2.07
C LYS A 9 7.79 9.16 -2.61
N GLN A 10 7.11 9.43 -3.74
CA GLN A 10 6.95 10.79 -4.24
C GLN A 10 6.24 11.67 -3.20
N LEU A 11 5.13 11.20 -2.61
CA LEU A 11 4.44 11.94 -1.55
C LEU A 11 5.34 12.11 -0.31
N PHE A 12 6.07 11.07 0.10
CA PHE A 12 7.01 11.19 1.22
C PHE A 12 8.08 12.27 0.99
N ALA A 13 8.66 12.31 -0.21
CA ALA A 13 9.65 13.32 -0.58
C ALA A 13 9.09 14.75 -0.53
N GLU A 14 7.84 14.96 -0.98
CA GLU A 14 7.16 16.27 -0.93
C GLU A 14 6.95 16.78 0.51
N TYR A 15 6.85 15.87 1.47
CA TYR A 15 6.76 16.19 2.91
C TYR A 15 8.15 16.25 3.58
N GLY A 16 9.24 16.18 2.79
CA GLY A 16 10.61 16.24 3.28
C GLY A 16 11.03 15.02 4.09
N LEU A 17 10.41 13.86 3.82
CA LEU A 17 10.77 12.59 4.43
C LEU A 17 11.91 11.91 3.63
N PRO A 18 12.82 11.20 4.31
CA PRO A 18 13.97 10.58 3.66
C PRO A 18 13.54 9.35 2.87
N VAL A 19 13.65 9.41 1.54
CA VAL A 19 13.40 8.29 0.62
C VAL A 19 14.57 8.15 -0.36
N SER A 20 14.73 6.96 -0.92
CA SER A 20 15.77 6.70 -1.93
C SER A 20 15.51 7.52 -3.19
N LYS A 21 16.58 8.01 -3.83
CA LYS A 21 16.47 8.54 -5.18
C LYS A 21 16.14 7.39 -6.12
N GLY A 22 15.04 7.51 -6.85
CA GLY A 22 14.60 6.47 -7.77
C GLY A 22 13.71 7.01 -8.89
N PHE A 23 13.55 6.18 -9.91
CA PHE A 23 12.77 6.48 -11.11
C PHE A 23 11.88 5.29 -11.44
N ALA A 24 10.58 5.55 -11.63
CA ALA A 24 9.64 4.56 -12.16
C ALA A 24 9.67 4.60 -13.69
N VAL A 25 9.93 3.44 -14.31
CA VAL A 25 10.14 3.30 -15.75
C VAL A 25 9.26 2.20 -16.32
N ASP A 26 8.94 2.29 -17.61
CA ASP A 26 8.06 1.37 -18.33
C ASP A 26 8.72 0.72 -19.56
N THR A 27 10.02 0.92 -19.76
CA THR A 27 10.81 0.20 -20.76
C THR A 27 12.12 -0.34 -20.16
N PRO A 28 12.65 -1.45 -20.70
CA PRO A 28 13.95 -1.99 -20.29
C PRO A 28 15.10 -0.99 -20.47
N GLU A 29 15.08 -0.20 -21.56
CA GLU A 29 16.07 0.84 -21.85
C GLU A 29 16.03 1.95 -20.79
N ALA A 30 14.84 2.41 -20.42
CA ALA A 30 14.69 3.42 -19.38
C ALA A 30 15.17 2.92 -18.00
N ALA A 31 15.11 1.62 -17.73
CA ALA A 31 15.68 1.04 -16.50
C ALA A 31 17.20 1.18 -16.45
N ALA A 32 17.89 0.95 -17.57
CA ALA A 32 19.34 1.18 -17.68
C ALA A 32 19.68 2.67 -17.54
N GLU A 33 18.92 3.56 -18.19
CA GLU A 33 19.11 5.01 -18.08
C GLU A 33 18.83 5.54 -16.66
N ALA A 34 17.92 4.90 -15.92
CA ALA A 34 17.65 5.25 -14.52
C ALA A 34 18.88 4.99 -13.65
N CYS A 35 19.60 3.87 -13.87
CA CYS A 35 20.87 3.60 -13.19
C CYS A 35 21.89 4.73 -13.43
N ASP A 36 22.00 5.23 -14.66
CA ASP A 36 22.86 6.38 -14.99
C ASP A 36 22.47 7.66 -14.25
N LYS A 37 21.18 7.98 -14.22
CA LYS A 37 20.65 9.16 -13.53
C LYS A 37 20.85 9.09 -12.02
N ILE A 38 20.74 7.89 -11.44
CA ILE A 38 20.96 7.66 -10.00
C ILE A 38 22.46 7.76 -9.68
N GLY A 39 23.31 7.16 -10.52
CA GLY A 39 24.74 6.98 -10.27
C GLY A 39 25.01 5.80 -9.32
N GLY A 40 26.29 5.52 -9.07
CA GLY A 40 26.73 4.40 -8.24
C GLY A 40 27.01 3.12 -9.05
N ASN A 41 27.21 2.01 -8.33
CA ASN A 41 27.55 0.70 -8.92
C ASN A 41 26.54 -0.40 -8.58
N GLU A 42 25.56 -0.11 -7.73
CA GLU A 42 24.52 -1.05 -7.31
C GLU A 42 23.18 -0.32 -7.18
N TRP A 43 22.10 -0.98 -7.57
CA TRP A 43 20.74 -0.46 -7.52
C TRP A 43 19.76 -1.53 -7.05
N VAL A 44 18.60 -1.10 -6.59
CA VAL A 44 17.47 -2.00 -6.34
C VAL A 44 16.42 -1.78 -7.43
N VAL A 45 15.99 -2.87 -8.05
CA VAL A 45 14.89 -2.88 -9.03
C VAL A 45 13.68 -3.57 -8.44
N LYS A 46 12.51 -2.93 -8.54
CA LYS A 46 11.26 -3.35 -7.88
C LYS A 46 10.09 -3.31 -8.86
N ALA A 47 9.46 -4.45 -9.11
CA ALA A 47 8.19 -4.52 -9.80
C ALA A 47 7.13 -3.71 -9.02
N GLN A 48 6.39 -2.86 -9.72
CA GLN A 48 5.35 -2.01 -9.13
C GLN A 48 3.99 -2.68 -9.31
N VAL A 49 3.43 -3.13 -8.20
CA VAL A 49 2.07 -3.69 -8.06
C VAL A 49 1.49 -3.22 -6.72
N HIS A 50 0.16 -3.23 -6.58
CA HIS A 50 -0.51 -2.79 -5.34
C HIS A 50 -0.48 -3.84 -4.20
N ALA A 51 0.08 -5.02 -4.46
CA ALA A 51 0.24 -6.10 -3.48
C ALA A 51 1.62 -6.12 -2.80
N GLY A 52 1.64 -6.52 -1.53
CA GLY A 52 2.87 -6.79 -0.77
C GLY A 52 3.54 -8.12 -1.16
N GLY A 53 4.64 -8.48 -0.49
CA GLY A 53 5.29 -9.77 -0.72
C GLY A 53 6.10 -9.92 -2.02
N ARG A 54 6.28 -8.81 -2.76
CA ARG A 54 6.99 -8.74 -4.05
C ARG A 54 8.38 -9.38 -4.02
N GLY A 55 9.15 -9.18 -2.94
CA GLY A 55 10.48 -9.75 -2.79
C GLY A 55 10.50 -11.29 -2.80
N LYS A 56 9.55 -11.93 -2.10
CA LYS A 56 9.42 -13.40 -2.08
C LYS A 56 9.03 -13.97 -3.45
N ALA A 57 8.33 -13.18 -4.27
CA ALA A 57 7.94 -13.54 -5.63
C ALA A 57 9.02 -13.20 -6.69
N GLY A 58 10.20 -12.73 -6.28
CA GLY A 58 11.28 -12.33 -7.21
C GLY A 58 11.05 -10.97 -7.88
N GLY A 59 10.03 -10.21 -7.46
CA GLY A 59 9.71 -8.88 -7.93
C GLY A 59 10.55 -7.77 -7.29
N VAL A 60 11.57 -8.10 -6.49
CA VAL A 60 12.56 -7.15 -5.95
C VAL A 60 13.95 -7.79 -6.07
N LYS A 61 14.93 -7.06 -6.61
CA LYS A 61 16.30 -7.56 -6.80
C LYS A 61 17.34 -6.46 -6.66
N LEU A 62 18.47 -6.77 -6.03
CA LEU A 62 19.69 -5.95 -6.10
C LEU A 62 20.44 -6.28 -7.38
N VAL A 63 20.82 -5.26 -8.14
CA VAL A 63 21.54 -5.37 -9.41
C VAL A 63 22.83 -4.57 -9.39
N ARG A 64 23.87 -5.06 -10.06
CA ARG A 64 25.24 -4.48 -10.04
C ARG A 64 25.68 -3.93 -11.40
N SER A 65 24.79 -3.98 -12.38
CA SER A 65 25.04 -3.49 -13.74
C SER A 65 23.74 -2.95 -14.33
N LYS A 66 23.88 -2.10 -15.36
CA LYS A 66 22.73 -1.56 -16.09
C LYS A 66 22.05 -2.64 -16.90
N GLU A 67 22.83 -3.60 -17.38
CA GLU A 67 22.41 -4.78 -18.10
C GLU A 67 21.50 -5.66 -17.23
N ASP A 68 21.84 -5.84 -15.96
CA ASP A 68 20.99 -6.56 -14.99
C ASP A 68 19.67 -5.82 -14.74
N ALA A 69 19.69 -4.48 -14.63
CA ALA A 69 18.48 -3.67 -14.46
C ALA A 69 17.57 -3.79 -15.69
N LYS A 70 18.16 -3.70 -16.89
CA LYS A 70 17.47 -3.90 -18.17
C LYS A 70 16.87 -5.31 -18.27
N ALA A 71 17.63 -6.34 -17.90
CA ALA A 71 17.17 -7.72 -17.93
C ALA A 71 16.01 -7.96 -16.96
N PHE A 72 16.07 -7.40 -15.74
CA PHE A 72 14.97 -7.46 -14.78
C PHE A 72 13.70 -6.78 -15.32
N ALA A 73 13.85 -5.61 -15.92
CA ALA A 73 12.71 -4.89 -16.51
C ALA A 73 12.10 -5.67 -17.68
N ALA A 74 12.91 -6.23 -18.58
CA ALA A 74 12.43 -7.10 -19.66
C ALA A 74 11.78 -8.39 -19.15
N GLN A 75 12.24 -8.90 -18.01
CA GLN A 75 11.64 -10.07 -17.37
C GLN A 75 10.23 -9.78 -16.86
N TRP A 76 9.97 -8.60 -16.28
CA TRP A 76 8.74 -8.34 -15.54
C TRP A 76 7.72 -7.47 -16.26
N LEU A 77 8.15 -6.47 -17.04
CA LEU A 77 7.23 -5.57 -17.73
C LEU A 77 6.28 -6.35 -18.67
N GLY A 78 4.99 -6.06 -18.55
CA GLY A 78 3.93 -6.74 -19.31
C GLY A 78 3.56 -8.14 -18.80
N LYS A 79 4.24 -8.65 -17.77
CA LYS A 79 3.85 -9.89 -17.07
C LYS A 79 3.04 -9.59 -15.83
N ARG A 80 2.50 -10.64 -15.22
CA ARG A 80 1.76 -10.56 -13.96
C ARG A 80 2.62 -11.11 -12.82
N LEU A 81 2.64 -10.42 -11.69
CA LEU A 81 3.33 -10.84 -10.47
C LEU A 81 2.31 -11.42 -9.50
N VAL A 82 2.43 -12.72 -9.23
CA VAL A 82 1.65 -13.41 -8.19
C VAL A 82 2.42 -13.29 -6.88
N THR A 83 1.74 -12.83 -5.83
CA THR A 83 2.26 -12.79 -4.47
C THR A 83 1.28 -13.50 -3.54
N TYR A 84 1.63 -13.68 -2.27
CA TYR A 84 0.69 -14.22 -1.30
C TYR A 84 -0.51 -13.28 -1.00
N GLN A 85 -0.45 -12.01 -1.44
CA GLN A 85 -1.52 -11.02 -1.29
C GLN A 85 -2.32 -10.77 -2.59
N THR A 86 -2.03 -11.50 -3.68
CA THR A 86 -2.81 -11.42 -4.92
C THR A 86 -3.70 -12.66 -5.09
N ASP A 87 -4.65 -12.59 -6.02
CA ASP A 87 -5.31 -13.78 -6.55
C ASP A 87 -4.33 -14.66 -7.35
N ALA A 88 -4.83 -15.78 -7.88
CA ALA A 88 -4.06 -16.70 -8.72
C ALA A 88 -3.56 -16.07 -10.04
N ASN A 89 -4.18 -14.97 -10.48
CA ASN A 89 -3.79 -14.27 -11.70
C ASN A 89 -2.65 -13.27 -11.45
N GLY A 90 -2.44 -12.85 -10.20
CA GLY A 90 -1.46 -11.82 -9.85
C GLY A 90 -1.88 -10.44 -10.33
N GLN A 91 -0.98 -9.46 -10.22
CA GLN A 91 -1.20 -8.10 -10.72
C GLN A 91 -0.26 -7.76 -11.87
N PRO A 92 -0.70 -7.00 -12.89
CA PRO A 92 0.14 -6.67 -14.03
C PRO A 92 1.26 -5.72 -13.61
N VAL A 93 2.48 -5.98 -14.07
CA VAL A 93 3.63 -5.12 -13.85
C VAL A 93 3.78 -4.20 -15.06
N THR A 94 3.33 -2.96 -14.89
CA THR A 94 3.40 -1.91 -15.94
C THR A 94 4.58 -0.96 -15.73
N LYS A 95 5.14 -0.92 -14.51
CA LYS A 95 6.30 -0.12 -14.16
C LYS A 95 7.29 -0.88 -13.28
N ILE A 96 8.56 -0.51 -13.42
CA ILE A 96 9.66 -0.92 -12.54
C ILE A 96 10.20 0.32 -11.84
N LEU A 97 10.34 0.28 -10.52
CA LEU A 97 11.07 1.29 -9.78
C LEU A 97 12.55 0.88 -9.73
N VAL A 98 13.42 1.72 -10.26
CA VAL A 98 14.88 1.62 -10.09
C VAL A 98 15.31 2.66 -9.07
N GLU A 99 16.02 2.28 -8.02
CA GLU A 99 16.43 3.19 -6.96
C GLU A 99 17.83 2.91 -6.42
N SER A 100 18.42 3.91 -5.76
CA SER A 100 19.70 3.78 -5.07
C SER A 100 19.63 2.75 -3.94
N CYS A 101 20.66 1.90 -3.84
CA CYS A 101 20.85 1.02 -2.69
C CYS A 101 20.95 1.81 -1.38
N THR A 102 20.51 1.20 -0.28
CA THR A 102 20.58 1.76 1.07
C THR A 102 21.30 0.76 1.96
N ASP A 103 22.33 1.20 2.68
CA ASP A 103 23.07 0.35 3.62
C ASP A 103 22.26 0.17 4.91
N ILE A 104 21.56 -0.95 5.02
CA ILE A 104 20.62 -1.26 6.11
C ILE A 104 21.41 -1.78 7.32
N ALA A 105 21.37 -1.03 8.43
CA ALA A 105 21.89 -1.51 9.72
C ALA A 105 20.80 -2.16 10.58
N LYS A 106 19.58 -1.61 10.56
CA LYS A 106 18.42 -2.14 11.27
C LYS A 106 17.14 -1.79 10.53
N GLU A 107 16.16 -2.69 10.58
CA GLU A 107 14.82 -2.48 10.04
C GLU A 107 13.82 -2.27 11.18
N LEU A 108 12.95 -1.28 11.03
CA LEU A 108 11.84 -0.98 11.94
C LEU A 108 10.54 -0.99 11.15
N TYR A 109 9.42 -1.08 11.88
CA TYR A 109 8.09 -0.88 11.35
C TYR A 109 7.54 0.47 11.78
N LEU A 110 6.87 1.19 10.87
CA LEU A 110 6.03 2.34 11.19
C LEU A 110 4.79 2.35 10.30
N GLY A 111 3.60 2.32 10.89
CA GLY A 111 2.34 2.38 10.16
C GLY A 111 1.29 3.20 10.89
N ALA A 112 0.21 3.55 10.19
CA ALA A 112 -0.94 4.26 10.73
C ALA A 112 -2.23 3.81 10.05
N VAL A 113 -3.30 3.75 10.85
CA VAL A 113 -4.67 3.44 10.41
C VAL A 113 -5.68 4.28 11.18
N VAL A 114 -6.91 4.34 10.68
CA VAL A 114 -8.05 4.81 11.48
C VAL A 114 -8.53 3.63 12.33
N ASP A 115 -8.21 3.66 13.62
CA ASP A 115 -8.71 2.67 14.57
C ASP A 115 -10.19 2.92 14.85
N ARG A 116 -11.04 1.97 14.45
CA ARG A 116 -12.49 2.06 14.60
C ARG A 116 -12.93 1.99 16.06
N SER A 117 -12.16 1.35 16.93
CA SER A 117 -12.49 1.22 18.36
C SER A 117 -12.35 2.55 19.09
N SER A 118 -11.16 3.15 19.06
CA SER A 118 -10.92 4.47 19.64
C SER A 118 -11.50 5.62 18.82
N ARG A 119 -11.80 5.37 17.53
CA ARG A 119 -12.24 6.38 16.54
C ARG A 119 -11.17 7.46 16.38
N ARG A 120 -9.92 7.04 16.22
CA ARG A 120 -8.75 7.91 16.11
C ARG A 120 -7.80 7.40 15.04
N ILE A 121 -6.97 8.29 14.52
CA ILE A 121 -5.78 7.88 13.79
C ILE A 121 -4.81 7.31 14.85
N VAL A 122 -4.35 6.08 14.64
CA VAL A 122 -3.41 5.41 15.53
C VAL A 122 -2.18 5.04 14.72
N PHE A 123 -1.03 5.54 15.16
CA PHE A 123 0.28 5.10 14.69
C PHE A 123 0.74 3.88 15.48
N MET A 124 1.38 2.95 14.80
CA MET A 124 2.00 1.74 15.33
C MET A 124 3.46 1.74 14.92
N ALA A 125 4.35 1.42 15.85
CA ALA A 125 5.75 1.19 15.56
C ALA A 125 6.24 -0.11 16.21
N SER A 126 7.27 -0.72 15.64
CA SER A 126 7.88 -1.94 16.19
C SER A 126 9.34 -2.05 15.77
N THR A 127 10.13 -2.75 16.58
CA THR A 127 11.50 -3.16 16.22
C THR A 127 11.52 -4.29 15.19
N GLU A 128 10.38 -4.94 14.93
CA GLU A 128 10.23 -6.03 13.97
C GLU A 128 9.92 -5.48 12.56
N GLY A 129 10.85 -4.73 11.98
CA GLY A 129 10.76 -4.29 10.58
C GLY A 129 11.03 -5.43 9.59
N GLY A 130 10.57 -5.28 8.35
CA GLY A 130 10.77 -6.26 7.28
C GLY A 130 9.91 -7.53 7.40
N VAL A 131 9.06 -7.61 8.43
CA VAL A 131 8.14 -8.72 8.70
C VAL A 131 6.69 -8.24 8.59
N ASP A 132 5.78 -9.18 8.35
CA ASP A 132 4.33 -8.95 8.33
C ASP A 132 3.84 -8.51 9.71
N ILE A 133 3.24 -7.33 9.81
CA ILE A 133 2.90 -6.73 11.11
C ILE A 133 1.77 -7.48 11.81
N GLU A 134 0.88 -8.10 11.04
CA GLU A 134 -0.21 -8.95 11.52
C GLU A 134 0.33 -10.18 12.27
N LYS A 135 1.44 -10.75 11.79
CA LYS A 135 2.13 -11.84 12.47
C LYS A 135 2.71 -11.38 13.79
N VAL A 136 3.37 -10.22 13.82
CA VAL A 136 3.90 -9.62 15.06
C VAL A 136 2.78 -9.31 16.04
N ALA A 137 1.63 -8.81 15.57
CA ALA A 137 0.48 -8.51 16.40
C ALA A 137 -0.14 -9.76 17.04
N HIS A 138 -0.07 -10.91 16.36
CA HIS A 138 -0.57 -12.18 16.87
C HIS A 138 0.43 -12.88 17.81
N GLU A 139 1.71 -12.93 17.44
CA GLU A 139 2.74 -13.71 18.15
C GLU A 139 3.42 -12.93 19.28
N THR A 140 3.68 -11.64 19.09
CA THR A 140 4.42 -10.77 20.02
C THR A 140 3.77 -9.38 20.10
N PRO A 141 2.50 -9.26 20.52
CA PRO A 141 1.75 -8.01 20.53
C PRO A 141 2.43 -6.89 21.35
N GLU A 142 3.21 -7.25 22.36
CA GLU A 142 3.95 -6.32 23.22
C GLU A 142 5.05 -5.54 22.48
N LYS A 143 5.50 -6.03 21.31
CA LYS A 143 6.47 -5.33 20.46
C LYS A 143 5.84 -4.20 19.64
N ILE A 144 4.50 -4.12 19.59
CA ILE A 144 3.79 -3.07 18.87
C ILE A 144 3.42 -1.95 19.83
N ILE A 145 4.18 -0.87 19.73
CA ILE A 145 3.92 0.35 20.49
C ILE A 145 3.04 1.29 19.68
N LYS A 146 2.18 2.06 20.36
CA LYS A 146 1.11 2.83 19.71
C LYS A 146 1.10 4.29 20.17
N ALA A 147 0.80 5.19 19.24
CA ALA A 147 0.48 6.59 19.53
C ALA A 147 -0.88 6.95 18.94
N THR A 148 -1.81 7.38 19.81
CA THR A 148 -3.15 7.81 19.40
C THR A 148 -3.15 9.31 19.11
N ILE A 149 -3.61 9.71 17.94
CA ILE A 149 -3.62 11.12 17.52
C ILE A 149 -4.92 11.77 17.98
N ASP A 150 -4.80 12.83 18.77
CA ASP A 150 -5.93 13.66 19.14
C ASP A 150 -6.37 14.53 17.95
N PRO A 151 -7.67 14.58 17.59
CA PRO A 151 -8.13 15.30 16.40
C PRO A 151 -8.02 16.83 16.52
N LEU A 152 -8.02 17.39 17.74
CA LEU A 152 -7.95 18.82 17.98
C LEU A 152 -6.50 19.33 17.84
N VAL A 153 -5.56 18.66 18.50
CA VAL A 153 -4.14 19.10 18.49
C VAL A 153 -3.30 18.45 17.40
N GLY A 154 -3.76 17.34 16.81
CA GLY A 154 -3.00 16.58 15.82
C GLY A 154 -1.80 15.84 16.42
N ALA A 155 -0.96 15.28 15.56
CA ALA A 155 0.23 14.56 15.98
C ALA A 155 1.28 15.52 16.54
N GLN A 156 1.72 15.25 17.77
CA GLN A 156 2.66 16.11 18.48
C GLN A 156 4.08 15.51 18.52
N PRO A 157 5.13 16.34 18.46
CA PRO A 157 6.52 15.85 18.50
C PRO A 157 6.86 14.99 19.72
N PHE A 158 6.19 15.20 20.86
CA PHE A 158 6.44 14.38 22.05
C PHE A 158 6.04 12.92 21.86
N GLN A 159 4.96 12.65 21.11
CA GLN A 159 4.50 11.29 20.82
C GLN A 159 5.51 10.57 19.94
N GLY A 160 6.05 11.26 18.94
CA GLY A 160 7.13 10.73 18.11
C GLY A 160 8.39 10.42 18.92
N ARG A 161 8.77 11.28 19.87
CA ARG A 161 9.91 11.01 20.78
C ARG A 161 9.65 9.83 21.70
N GLU A 162 8.44 9.71 22.25
CA GLU A 162 8.05 8.61 23.12
C GLU A 162 8.14 7.26 22.38
N LEU A 163 7.61 7.18 21.16
CA LEU A 163 7.79 6.00 20.31
C LEU A 163 9.26 5.72 20.01
N ALA A 164 10.04 6.76 19.68
CA ALA A 164 11.47 6.60 19.39
C ALA A 164 12.25 6.01 20.58
N PHE A 165 11.99 6.49 21.81
CA PHE A 165 12.63 5.94 23.01
C PHE A 165 12.21 4.49 23.27
N GLN A 166 10.94 4.15 23.08
CA GLN A 166 10.45 2.78 23.23
C GLN A 166 11.05 1.82 22.18
N LEU A 167 11.41 2.31 20.98
CA LEU A 167 12.13 1.55 19.95
C LEU A 167 13.64 1.42 20.24
N GLY A 168 14.15 2.09 21.29
CA GLY A 168 15.57 2.14 21.62
C GLY A 168 16.39 3.02 20.65
N LEU A 169 15.78 4.06 20.07
CA LEU A 169 16.50 5.04 19.26
C LEU A 169 17.23 6.05 20.13
N GLU A 170 18.40 6.48 19.68
CA GLU A 170 19.29 7.36 20.45
C GLU A 170 19.76 8.58 19.63
N GLY A 171 20.19 9.63 20.33
CA GLY A 171 20.80 10.82 19.73
C GLY A 171 19.98 11.43 18.59
N LYS A 172 20.59 11.55 17.40
CA LYS A 172 19.94 12.16 16.22
C LYS A 172 18.72 11.37 15.72
N GLN A 173 18.65 10.06 15.98
CA GLN A 173 17.56 9.20 15.51
C GLN A 173 16.23 9.58 16.15
N VAL A 174 16.24 9.98 17.42
CA VAL A 174 15.03 10.42 18.14
C VAL A 174 14.42 11.65 17.46
N ALA A 175 15.25 12.62 17.10
CA ALA A 175 14.80 13.83 16.41
C ALA A 175 14.30 13.53 14.98
N GLN A 176 15.00 12.66 14.25
CA GLN A 176 14.61 12.23 12.91
C GLN A 176 13.28 11.45 12.94
N PHE A 177 13.12 10.51 13.88
CA PHE A 177 11.90 9.72 14.01
C PHE A 177 10.71 10.62 14.35
N ALA A 178 10.86 11.55 15.30
CA ALA A 178 9.81 12.49 15.63
C ALA A 178 9.39 13.35 14.42
N LYS A 179 10.36 13.79 13.59
CA LYS A 179 10.06 14.51 12.33
C LYS A 179 9.32 13.62 11.33
N ILE A 180 9.75 12.37 11.15
CA ILE A 180 9.09 11.41 10.26
C ILE A 180 7.65 11.14 10.71
N PHE A 181 7.46 10.85 12.00
CA PHE A 181 6.14 10.63 12.60
C PHE A 181 5.19 11.80 12.36
N VAL A 182 5.61 13.04 12.67
CA VAL A 182 4.77 14.23 12.45
C VAL A 182 4.50 14.46 10.97
N GLY A 183 5.49 14.26 10.10
CA GLY A 183 5.35 14.42 8.65
C GLY A 183 4.37 13.41 8.05
N LEU A 184 4.48 12.13 8.43
CA LEU A 184 3.56 11.08 7.99
C LEU A 184 2.14 11.31 8.55
N ALA A 185 2.00 11.80 9.79
CA ALA A 185 0.68 12.11 10.35
C ALA A 185 0.01 13.30 9.64
N LYS A 186 0.80 14.32 9.26
CA LYS A 186 0.33 15.43 8.43
C LYS A 186 -0.13 14.91 7.06
N LEU A 187 0.69 14.10 6.41
CA LEU A 187 0.38 13.46 5.12
C LEU A 187 -0.89 12.62 5.21
N PHE A 188 -1.04 11.80 6.26
CA PHE A 188 -2.22 10.98 6.51
C PHE A 188 -3.51 11.81 6.53
N LYS A 189 -3.48 12.94 7.22
CA LYS A 189 -4.63 13.84 7.34
C LYS A 189 -4.90 14.63 6.06
N GLU A 190 -3.88 15.22 5.44
CA GLU A 190 -4.04 16.09 4.26
C GLU A 190 -4.46 15.32 3.00
N HIS A 191 -4.09 14.04 2.91
CA HIS A 191 -4.42 13.18 1.77
C HIS A 191 -5.55 12.16 2.04
N ASP A 192 -6.27 12.30 3.16
CA ASP A 192 -7.40 11.43 3.51
C ASP A 192 -7.04 9.94 3.44
N LEU A 193 -5.92 9.58 4.05
CA LEU A 193 -5.48 8.19 4.03
C LEU A 193 -6.36 7.33 4.93
N ALA A 194 -6.60 6.10 4.49
CA ALA A 194 -7.19 5.04 5.31
C ALA A 194 -6.09 4.19 5.96
N LEU A 195 -4.96 4.01 5.28
CA LEU A 195 -3.79 3.28 5.75
C LEU A 195 -2.49 3.90 5.20
N LEU A 196 -1.47 3.92 6.05
CA LEU A 196 -0.10 4.27 5.69
C LEU A 196 0.84 3.27 6.34
N GLU A 197 1.84 2.81 5.60
CA GLU A 197 2.84 1.89 6.12
C GLU A 197 4.21 2.15 5.48
N VAL A 198 5.23 2.20 6.33
CA VAL A 198 6.65 2.25 5.99
C VAL A 198 7.28 0.98 6.56
N ASN A 199 7.41 -0.04 5.71
CA ASN A 199 7.93 -1.34 6.11
C ASN A 199 8.93 -1.89 5.08
N PRO A 200 10.26 -1.72 5.28
CA PRO A 200 10.88 -1.22 6.51
C PRO A 200 11.08 0.31 6.53
N LEU A 201 11.00 0.88 7.73
CA LEU A 201 11.69 2.11 8.12
C LEU A 201 13.10 1.73 8.57
N VAL A 202 14.12 2.14 7.82
CA VAL A 202 15.50 1.67 8.00
C VAL A 202 16.31 2.63 8.85
N ILE A 203 17.16 2.11 9.72
CA ILE A 203 18.34 2.80 10.24
C ILE A 203 19.51 2.45 9.32
N LYS A 204 20.09 3.47 8.68
CA LYS A 204 21.27 3.31 7.84
C LYS A 204 22.54 3.05 8.66
N ALA A 205 23.60 2.56 8.02
CA ALA A 205 24.91 2.38 8.65
C ALA A 205 25.48 3.68 9.25
N ASP A 206 25.16 4.85 8.67
CA ASP A 206 25.53 6.17 9.20
C ASP A 206 24.62 6.66 10.36
N GLY A 207 23.65 5.84 10.76
CA GLY A 207 22.71 6.09 11.85
C GLY A 207 21.51 6.95 11.47
N ASP A 208 21.34 7.39 10.22
CA ASP A 208 20.15 8.13 9.79
C ASP A 208 18.95 7.21 9.50
N LEU A 209 17.74 7.70 9.76
CA LEU A 209 16.50 7.03 9.40
C LEU A 209 16.13 7.24 7.92
N HIS A 210 15.54 6.22 7.30
CA HIS A 210 15.20 6.21 5.88
C HIS A 210 13.94 5.37 5.59
N CYS A 211 12.96 5.94 4.88
CA CYS A 211 11.75 5.24 4.47
C CYS A 211 12.05 4.39 3.22
N LEU A 212 12.34 3.10 3.41
CA LEU A 212 12.78 2.23 2.30
C LEU A 212 11.62 1.70 1.46
N ASP A 213 10.43 1.53 2.04
CA ASP A 213 9.22 1.16 1.32
C ASP A 213 8.06 2.10 1.72
N ALA A 214 7.04 2.16 0.87
CA ALA A 214 5.85 2.97 1.09
C ALA A 214 4.61 2.22 0.60
N LYS A 215 3.66 1.98 1.49
CA LYS A 215 2.33 1.46 1.17
C LYS A 215 1.29 2.43 1.68
N ILE A 216 0.45 2.92 0.76
CA ILE A 216 -0.57 3.92 1.05
C ILE A 216 -1.91 3.47 0.47
N ASN A 217 -2.95 3.53 1.30
CA ASN A 217 -4.34 3.41 0.88
C ASN A 217 -5.07 4.70 1.23
N ILE A 218 -5.74 5.28 0.23
CA ILE A 218 -6.54 6.49 0.34
C ILE A 218 -8.00 6.12 0.50
N ASP A 219 -8.73 6.83 1.36
CA ASP A 219 -10.19 6.71 1.45
C ASP A 219 -10.83 7.08 0.11
N ALA A 220 -11.46 6.11 -0.54
CA ALA A 220 -12.12 6.31 -1.83
C ALA A 220 -13.25 7.35 -1.75
N ASN A 221 -13.89 7.50 -0.59
CA ASN A 221 -14.95 8.48 -0.38
C ASN A 221 -14.44 9.93 -0.37
N ALA A 222 -13.14 10.13 -0.12
CA ALA A 222 -12.53 11.45 -0.11
C ALA A 222 -11.99 11.88 -1.49
N MET A 223 -12.02 10.99 -2.49
CA MET A 223 -11.39 11.26 -3.79
C MET A 223 -11.95 12.51 -4.47
N TYR A 224 -13.20 12.90 -4.23
CA TYR A 224 -13.79 14.13 -4.78
C TYR A 224 -12.98 15.41 -4.46
N ARG A 225 -12.27 15.44 -3.32
CA ARG A 225 -11.44 16.57 -2.88
C ARG A 225 -9.93 16.32 -3.00
N GLN A 226 -9.52 15.22 -3.63
CA GLN A 226 -8.12 14.82 -3.81
C GLN A 226 -7.73 14.79 -5.31
N PRO A 227 -7.77 15.93 -6.03
CA PRO A 227 -7.58 15.96 -7.49
C PRO A 227 -6.21 15.44 -7.94
N LYS A 228 -5.15 15.74 -7.17
CA LYS A 228 -3.81 15.21 -7.43
C LYS A 228 -3.77 13.69 -7.31
N LEU A 229 -4.38 13.12 -6.26
CA LEU A 229 -4.34 11.68 -6.04
C LEU A 229 -5.16 10.92 -7.09
N LYS A 230 -6.20 11.54 -7.67
CA LYS A 230 -6.91 10.94 -8.82
C LYS A 230 -5.97 10.64 -9.99
N THR A 231 -4.94 11.46 -10.23
CA THR A 231 -3.99 11.21 -11.32
C THR A 231 -3.02 10.08 -11.03
N PHE A 232 -2.98 9.57 -9.79
CA PHE A 232 -2.16 8.43 -9.40
C PHE A 232 -2.89 7.09 -9.56
N HIS A 233 -4.20 7.11 -9.80
CA HIS A 233 -4.97 5.88 -10.00
C HIS A 233 -4.42 5.09 -11.18
N ASP A 234 -4.13 3.80 -10.94
CA ASP A 234 -3.76 2.83 -11.97
C ASP A 234 -4.87 1.78 -12.10
N PRO A 235 -5.80 1.95 -13.06
CA PRO A 235 -6.90 1.01 -13.27
C PRO A 235 -6.45 -0.41 -13.63
N SER A 236 -5.21 -0.61 -14.08
CA SER A 236 -4.72 -1.95 -14.42
C SER A 236 -4.58 -2.87 -13.21
N GLN A 237 -4.52 -2.29 -12.01
CA GLN A 237 -4.38 -3.02 -10.75
C GLN A 237 -5.72 -3.44 -10.14
N ASP A 238 -6.83 -2.89 -10.64
CA ASP A 238 -8.18 -3.18 -10.17
C ASP A 238 -8.76 -4.38 -10.94
N ASP A 239 -9.74 -5.07 -10.33
CA ASP A 239 -10.53 -6.04 -11.09
C ASP A 239 -11.40 -5.26 -12.10
N PRO A 240 -11.33 -5.58 -13.41
CA PRO A 240 -12.09 -4.84 -14.43
C PRO A 240 -13.61 -4.91 -14.22
N ARG A 241 -14.11 -5.97 -13.57
CA ARG A 241 -15.54 -6.10 -13.21
C ARG A 241 -15.92 -5.17 -12.08
N GLU A 242 -15.06 -5.03 -11.06
CA GLU A 242 -15.27 -4.08 -9.97
C GLU A 242 -15.23 -2.64 -10.48
N ALA A 243 -14.29 -2.32 -11.37
CA ALA A 243 -14.22 -1.01 -12.02
C ALA A 243 -15.45 -0.71 -12.88
N HIS A 244 -15.91 -1.70 -13.67
CA HIS A 244 -17.15 -1.58 -14.45
C HIS A 244 -18.35 -1.35 -13.54
N ALA A 245 -18.48 -2.14 -12.46
CA ALA A 245 -19.54 -1.99 -11.46
C ALA A 245 -19.56 -0.57 -10.87
N ALA A 246 -18.40 -0.07 -10.44
CA ALA A 246 -18.29 1.28 -9.85
C ALA A 246 -18.75 2.39 -10.80
N SER A 247 -18.54 2.25 -12.12
CA SER A 247 -19.00 3.22 -13.12
C SER A 247 -20.53 3.35 -13.23
N PHE A 248 -21.26 2.34 -12.75
CA PHE A 248 -22.73 2.32 -12.66
C PHE A 248 -23.25 2.50 -11.22
N GLU A 249 -22.36 2.88 -10.28
CA GLU A 249 -22.61 2.96 -8.84
C GLU A 249 -23.08 1.62 -8.24
N LEU A 250 -22.54 0.52 -8.75
CA LEU A 250 -22.72 -0.82 -8.22
C LEU A 250 -21.48 -1.20 -7.38
N ASN A 251 -21.68 -1.87 -6.24
CA ASN A 251 -20.58 -2.42 -5.47
C ASN A 251 -20.48 -3.92 -5.75
N TYR A 252 -19.46 -4.33 -6.48
CA TYR A 252 -19.21 -5.73 -6.84
C TYR A 252 -17.93 -6.23 -6.16
N VAL A 253 -17.91 -7.50 -5.75
CA VAL A 253 -16.70 -8.22 -5.36
C VAL A 253 -16.81 -9.64 -5.88
N ALA A 254 -15.81 -10.12 -6.61
CA ALA A 254 -15.78 -11.48 -7.13
C ALA A 254 -15.43 -12.50 -6.03
N LEU A 255 -16.04 -13.69 -6.10
CA LEU A 255 -15.75 -14.81 -5.19
C LEU A 255 -15.62 -16.11 -6.00
N GLU A 256 -15.07 -17.14 -5.38
CA GLU A 256 -15.04 -18.48 -5.94
C GLU A 256 -16.32 -19.24 -5.61
N GLY A 257 -17.27 -19.22 -6.54
CA GLY A 257 -18.55 -19.92 -6.39
C GLY A 257 -19.27 -20.14 -7.71
N ASN A 258 -20.52 -20.59 -7.63
CA ASN A 258 -21.37 -20.91 -8.77
C ASN A 258 -22.79 -20.32 -8.70
N ILE A 259 -23.12 -19.58 -7.64
CA ILE A 259 -24.42 -18.92 -7.47
C ILE A 259 -24.22 -17.41 -7.44
N GLY A 260 -24.64 -16.73 -8.50
CA GLY A 260 -24.60 -15.26 -8.57
C GLY A 260 -25.62 -14.62 -7.64
N CYS A 261 -25.23 -13.58 -6.91
CA CYS A 261 -26.10 -12.82 -6.02
C CYS A 261 -26.25 -11.39 -6.53
N MET A 262 -27.47 -10.84 -6.56
CA MET A 262 -27.76 -9.45 -6.87
C MET A 262 -28.79 -8.95 -5.86
N VAL A 263 -28.40 -7.99 -5.03
CA VAL A 263 -29.20 -7.59 -3.86
C VAL A 263 -29.14 -6.07 -3.67
N ASN A 264 -30.19 -5.47 -3.13
CA ASN A 264 -30.19 -4.06 -2.74
C ASN A 264 -29.84 -3.88 -1.26
N GLY A 265 -28.73 -3.20 -1.00
CA GLY A 265 -28.19 -2.91 0.33
C GLY A 265 -27.12 -3.90 0.78
N ALA A 266 -25.94 -3.38 1.10
CA ALA A 266 -24.76 -4.17 1.48
C ALA A 266 -25.00 -5.20 2.60
N GLY A 267 -25.76 -4.84 3.65
CA GLY A 267 -26.08 -5.76 4.74
C GLY A 267 -26.92 -6.95 4.30
N LEU A 268 -27.90 -6.72 3.43
CA LEU A 268 -28.75 -7.79 2.88
C LEU A 268 -27.97 -8.62 1.85
N ALA A 269 -27.08 -8.00 1.07
CA ALA A 269 -26.21 -8.70 0.14
C ALA A 269 -25.31 -9.72 0.86
N MET A 270 -24.65 -9.32 1.96
CA MET A 270 -23.88 -10.23 2.81
C MET A 270 -24.76 -11.34 3.41
N GLY A 271 -25.90 -10.99 4.00
CA GLY A 271 -26.82 -11.99 4.57
C GLY A 271 -27.37 -12.98 3.53
N THR A 272 -27.54 -12.55 2.28
CA THR A 272 -27.97 -13.40 1.16
C THR A 272 -26.88 -14.40 0.77
N MET A 273 -25.63 -13.96 0.73
CA MET A 273 -24.50 -14.87 0.51
C MET A 273 -24.38 -15.89 1.64
N ASP A 274 -24.52 -15.44 2.90
CA ASP A 274 -24.45 -16.30 4.08
C ASP A 274 -25.56 -17.35 4.09
N ILE A 275 -26.81 -16.98 3.79
CA ILE A 275 -27.93 -17.94 3.74
C ILE A 275 -27.79 -18.93 2.58
N VAL A 276 -27.25 -18.51 1.43
CA VAL A 276 -26.93 -19.41 0.31
C VAL A 276 -25.86 -20.42 0.74
N ASN A 277 -24.79 -19.96 1.37
CA ASN A 277 -23.72 -20.82 1.87
C ASN A 277 -24.20 -21.78 2.97
N LEU A 278 -25.03 -21.29 3.90
CA LEU A 278 -25.63 -22.09 4.97
C LEU A 278 -26.46 -23.27 4.43
N HIS A 279 -27.10 -23.11 3.28
CA HIS A 279 -27.88 -24.15 2.62
C HIS A 279 -27.08 -24.93 1.56
N GLY A 280 -25.75 -24.88 1.60
CA GLY A 280 -24.85 -25.69 0.78
C GLY A 280 -24.56 -25.14 -0.62
N GLY A 281 -25.04 -23.94 -0.94
CA GLY A 281 -24.67 -23.20 -2.16
C GLY A 281 -23.27 -22.57 -2.05
N LYS A 282 -22.70 -22.13 -3.17
CA LYS A 282 -21.43 -21.38 -3.20
C LYS A 282 -21.64 -20.02 -3.85
N PRO A 283 -21.78 -18.92 -3.08
CA PRO A 283 -21.90 -17.58 -3.63
C PRO A 283 -20.71 -17.26 -4.54
N ALA A 284 -20.99 -16.81 -5.76
CA ALA A 284 -19.98 -16.48 -6.78
C ALA A 284 -19.54 -15.01 -6.73
N ASN A 285 -20.31 -14.15 -6.07
CA ASN A 285 -20.02 -12.73 -5.96
C ASN A 285 -20.82 -12.08 -4.82
N PHE A 286 -20.33 -10.92 -4.38
CA PHE A 286 -21.10 -9.89 -3.70
C PHE A 286 -21.52 -8.85 -4.75
N LEU A 287 -22.78 -8.42 -4.75
CA LEU A 287 -23.25 -7.31 -5.59
C LEU A 287 -24.38 -6.54 -4.91
N ASP A 288 -24.09 -5.29 -4.54
CA ASP A 288 -25.07 -4.33 -4.04
C ASP A 288 -25.47 -3.35 -5.16
N VAL A 289 -26.76 -3.39 -5.55
CA VAL A 289 -27.34 -2.50 -6.57
C VAL A 289 -27.84 -1.15 -6.02
N GLY A 290 -27.72 -0.95 -4.71
CA GLY A 290 -28.18 0.25 -4.00
C GLY A 290 -29.71 0.35 -3.86
N GLY A 291 -30.18 1.46 -3.27
CA GLY A 291 -31.59 1.67 -2.98
C GLY A 291 -32.50 1.96 -4.19
N GLY A 292 -31.93 2.16 -5.38
CA GLY A 292 -32.66 2.54 -6.60
C GLY A 292 -32.30 1.64 -7.78
N ALA A 293 -32.91 0.46 -7.84
CA ALA A 293 -32.69 -0.50 -8.92
C ALA A 293 -33.42 -0.07 -10.21
N THR A 294 -32.74 0.74 -11.04
CA THR A 294 -33.24 1.08 -12.39
C THR A 294 -33.05 -0.08 -13.36
N LYS A 295 -33.80 -0.08 -14.47
CA LYS A 295 -33.68 -1.10 -15.52
C LYS A 295 -32.24 -1.17 -16.04
N GLU A 296 -31.61 -0.02 -16.22
CA GLU A 296 -30.24 0.13 -16.72
C GLU A 296 -29.25 -0.51 -15.73
N ARG A 297 -29.35 -0.19 -14.43
CA ARG A 297 -28.48 -0.77 -13.40
C ARG A 297 -28.62 -2.27 -13.28
N VAL A 298 -29.85 -2.78 -13.28
CA VAL A 298 -30.10 -4.23 -13.24
C VAL A 298 -29.55 -4.91 -14.49
N THR A 299 -29.67 -4.28 -15.66
CA THR A 299 -29.09 -4.80 -16.91
C THR A 299 -27.56 -4.90 -16.83
N GLU A 300 -26.89 -3.87 -16.33
CA GLU A 300 -25.43 -3.89 -16.15
C GLU A 300 -25.00 -4.91 -15.09
N ALA A 301 -25.75 -5.00 -13.99
CA ALA A 301 -25.53 -6.00 -12.94
C ALA A 301 -25.61 -7.45 -13.46
N PHE A 302 -26.40 -7.73 -14.50
CA PHE A 302 -26.44 -9.05 -15.17
C PHE A 302 -25.28 -9.29 -16.14
N LYS A 303 -24.64 -8.24 -16.67
CA LYS A 303 -23.51 -8.37 -17.61
C LYS A 303 -22.19 -8.63 -16.89
N ILE A 304 -22.06 -8.10 -15.68
CA ILE A 304 -20.93 -8.29 -14.76
C ILE A 304 -20.90 -9.74 -14.27
#